data_AF-A0A428T8X2-F1
#
_entry.id   AF-A0A428T8X2-F1
#
_cell.length_a   1.000
_cell.length_b   1.000
_cell.length_c   1.000
_cell.angle_alpha   90.00
_cell.angle_beta   90.00
_cell.angle_gamma   90.00
#
_symmetry.space_group_name_H-M   'P 1'
#
loop_
_entity.id
_entity.type
_entity.pdbx_description
1 polymer ?
#
loop_
_entity_poly.entity_id
_entity_poly.type
_entity_poly.pdbx_seq_one_letter_code
_entity_poly.pdbx_strand_id
1 'polypeptide(L)'
;MMLRRQLTAVLGLRIQPQHQALHLLSPPFAPRFKRYQAFDADLDQEALAEARTWFHSTNALSQLPRGNTTYSRSSGPGGQHVNKTETKVTTAYPVRELLSKLPKLLHQSIRESRYYTEKSDSLTFHSQDSRSRDANAKDNYRKMIKEVCRIYEHVVPNETSKAKVEKHKENMTKANDWRVKMKRRISNKKSERTGRIGY
;
A
#
# COMPACT_ATOMS: atom_id res chain seq x y z
N MET A 1 -10.68 -69.98 -53.96
CA MET A 1 -11.72 -69.03 -53.49
C MET A 1 -11.72 -69.01 -51.97
N MET A 2 -11.97 -67.82 -51.43
CA MET A 2 -11.98 -67.44 -50.02
C MET A 2 -12.71 -68.42 -49.09
N LEU A 3 -12.26 -68.58 -47.83
CA LEU A 3 -12.83 -67.89 -46.66
C LEU A 3 -12.19 -68.32 -45.31
N ARG A 4 -11.69 -67.31 -44.58
CA ARG A 4 -11.84 -67.01 -43.14
C ARG A 4 -11.89 -68.18 -42.12
N ARG A 5 -11.05 -68.09 -41.07
CA ARG A 5 -11.44 -67.71 -39.68
C ARG A 5 -10.22 -67.75 -38.72
N GLN A 6 -9.91 -66.60 -38.08
CA GLN A 6 -10.00 -66.30 -36.63
C GLN A 6 -8.91 -66.96 -35.76
N LEU A 7 -7.92 -66.17 -35.33
CA LEU A 7 -7.79 -65.48 -34.02
C LEU A 7 -7.19 -66.37 -32.92
N THR A 8 -5.91 -66.11 -32.63
CA THR A 8 -5.30 -66.46 -31.34
C THR A 8 -4.59 -65.22 -30.82
N ALA A 9 -5.13 -64.65 -29.75
CA ALA A 9 -4.58 -63.48 -29.08
C ALA A 9 -3.31 -63.88 -28.32
N VAL A 10 -2.17 -63.26 -28.68
CA VAL A 10 -0.94 -63.32 -27.90
C VAL A 10 -0.85 -62.03 -27.09
N LEU A 11 -0.93 -62.16 -25.76
CA LEU A 11 -0.67 -61.08 -24.82
C LEU A 11 0.78 -60.59 -24.98
N GLY A 12 0.95 -59.50 -25.74
CA GLY A 12 2.19 -58.74 -25.75
C GLY A 12 2.34 -57.98 -24.44
N LEU A 13 3.22 -58.45 -23.56
CA LEU A 13 3.71 -57.71 -22.41
C LEU A 13 4.42 -56.45 -22.89
N ARG A 14 3.69 -55.33 -22.89
CA ARG A 14 4.20 -54.00 -23.20
C ARG A 14 5.03 -53.51 -22.00
N ILE A 15 6.32 -53.80 -22.01
CA ILE A 15 7.27 -53.18 -21.07
C ILE A 15 7.32 -51.69 -21.43
N GLN A 16 6.65 -50.87 -20.63
CA GLN A 16 6.83 -49.42 -20.70
C GLN A 16 8.21 -49.08 -20.14
N PRO A 17 9.04 -48.29 -20.84
CA PRO A 17 10.22 -47.71 -20.22
C PRO A 17 9.71 -46.69 -19.20
N GLN A 18 9.79 -47.03 -17.93
CA GLN A 18 9.64 -46.07 -16.86
C GLN A 18 10.85 -45.12 -16.93
N HIS A 19 10.73 -44.06 -17.74
CA HIS A 19 11.59 -42.91 -17.59
C HIS A 19 11.23 -42.28 -16.25
N GLN A 20 11.91 -42.73 -15.19
CA GLN A 20 11.94 -42.03 -13.93
C GLN A 20 12.44 -40.62 -14.23
N ALA A 21 11.53 -39.65 -14.15
CA ALA A 21 11.89 -38.26 -14.20
C ALA A 21 12.92 -38.06 -13.07
N LEU A 22 14.13 -37.66 -13.44
CA LEU A 22 15.11 -37.18 -12.47
C LEU A 22 14.46 -35.99 -11.77
N HIS A 23 13.86 -36.25 -10.61
CA HIS A 23 13.33 -35.22 -9.74
C HIS A 23 14.50 -34.30 -9.44
N LEU A 24 14.47 -33.09 -10.02
CA LEU A 24 15.40 -32.03 -9.71
C LEU A 24 15.24 -31.74 -8.22
N LEU A 25 16.04 -32.42 -7.40
CA LEU A 25 16.15 -32.14 -5.97
C LEU A 25 16.63 -30.71 -5.88
N SER A 26 15.69 -29.81 -5.59
CA SER A 26 15.99 -28.43 -5.20
C SER A 26 17.11 -28.49 -4.15
N PRO A 27 18.23 -27.78 -4.35
CA PRO A 27 19.36 -27.91 -3.45
C PRO A 27 18.91 -27.55 -2.02
N PRO A 28 19.27 -28.36 -1.00
CA PRO A 28 18.75 -28.23 0.37
C PRO A 28 19.10 -26.89 1.04
N PHE A 29 19.96 -26.09 0.41
CA PHE A 29 20.36 -24.76 0.85
C PHE A 29 20.40 -23.77 -0.32
N ALA A 30 19.23 -23.40 -0.86
CA ALA A 30 19.15 -22.20 -1.66
C ALA A 30 19.44 -20.97 -0.75
N PRO A 31 20.46 -20.15 -1.03
CA PRO A 31 20.71 -18.94 -0.24
C PRO A 31 19.48 -18.05 -0.35
N ARG A 32 18.79 -17.83 0.78
CA ARG A 32 17.74 -16.83 0.90
C ARG A 32 18.38 -15.45 0.83
N PHE A 33 18.51 -14.91 -0.38
CA PHE A 33 18.80 -13.50 -0.56
C PHE A 33 17.62 -12.71 0.00
N LYS A 34 17.77 -12.12 1.18
CA LYS A 34 16.86 -11.06 1.64
C LYS A 34 17.01 -9.90 0.65
N ARG A 35 16.05 -9.76 -0.26
CA ARG A 35 15.95 -8.60 -1.13
C ARG A 35 15.42 -7.46 -0.27
N TYR A 36 16.29 -6.51 0.07
CA TYR A 36 15.87 -5.27 0.72
C TYR A 36 15.27 -4.38 -0.38
N GLN A 37 13.96 -4.43 -0.55
CA GLN A 37 13.23 -3.46 -1.35
C GLN A 37 12.77 -2.30 -0.46
N ALA A 38 12.71 -1.11 -1.04
CA ALA A 38 12.14 0.04 -0.36
C ALA A 38 10.64 -0.17 -0.16
N PHE A 39 10.07 0.39 0.92
CA PHE A 39 8.65 0.25 1.25
C PHE A 39 7.72 0.76 0.13
N ASP A 40 8.17 1.76 -0.61
CA ASP A 40 7.46 2.38 -1.73
C ASP A 40 7.77 1.75 -3.09
N ALA A 41 8.65 0.73 -3.16
CA ALA A 41 9.09 0.15 -4.44
C ALA A 41 7.96 -0.55 -5.21
N ASP A 42 6.93 -1.02 -4.50
CA ASP A 42 5.76 -1.69 -5.08
C ASP A 42 4.61 -0.70 -5.36
N LEU A 43 4.74 0.57 -4.96
CA LEU A 43 3.74 1.60 -5.18
C LEU A 43 3.90 2.24 -6.56
N ASP A 44 2.78 2.67 -7.14
CA ASP A 44 2.81 3.42 -8.40
C ASP A 44 3.43 4.81 -8.20
N GLN A 45 4.61 5.00 -8.75
CA GLN A 45 5.41 6.21 -8.58
C GLN A 45 4.76 7.44 -9.22
N GLU A 46 4.02 7.27 -10.31
CA GLU A 46 3.29 8.36 -10.96
C GLU A 46 2.16 8.86 -10.06
N ALA A 47 1.38 7.92 -9.52
CA ALA A 47 0.30 8.23 -8.60
C ALA A 47 0.81 8.87 -7.28
N LEU A 48 2.00 8.47 -6.82
CA LEU A 48 2.66 9.10 -5.67
C LEU A 48 3.06 10.56 -5.96
N ALA A 49 3.64 10.81 -7.13
CA ALA A 49 3.99 12.16 -7.55
C ALA A 49 2.74 13.05 -7.71
N GLU A 50 1.66 12.52 -8.29
CA GLU A 50 0.35 13.19 -8.37
C GLU A 50 -0.15 13.56 -6.97
N ALA A 51 -0.14 12.62 -6.03
CA ALA A 51 -0.61 12.88 -4.67
C ALA A 51 0.21 13.97 -3.96
N ARG A 52 1.53 13.98 -4.12
CA ARG A 52 2.43 14.99 -3.54
C ARG A 52 2.20 16.37 -4.14
N THR A 53 2.16 16.46 -5.47
CA THR A 53 1.93 17.74 -6.16
C THR A 53 0.56 18.32 -5.79
N TRP A 54 -0.47 17.48 -5.70
CA TRP A 54 -1.79 17.87 -5.22
C TRP A 54 -1.75 18.42 -3.79
N PHE A 55 -1.13 17.71 -2.84
CA PHE A 55 -1.09 18.13 -1.43
C PHE A 55 -0.31 19.43 -1.20
N HIS A 56 0.78 19.64 -1.93
CA HIS A 56 1.56 20.87 -1.85
C HIS A 56 0.94 22.05 -2.57
N SER A 57 -0.06 21.82 -3.43
CA SER A 57 -0.77 22.92 -4.09
C SER A 57 -1.61 23.69 -3.08
N THR A 58 -1.43 25.01 -3.04
CA THR A 58 -2.06 25.90 -2.06
C THR A 58 -3.59 25.90 -2.12
N ASN A 59 -4.16 25.52 -3.27
CA ASN A 59 -5.59 25.58 -3.53
C ASN A 59 -6.29 24.20 -3.48
N ALA A 60 -5.57 23.08 -3.47
CA ALA A 60 -6.21 21.76 -3.52
C ALA A 60 -7.18 21.54 -2.35
N LEU A 61 -6.76 21.84 -1.12
CA LEU A 61 -7.56 21.63 0.08
C LEU A 61 -8.74 22.62 0.20
N SER A 62 -8.65 23.80 -0.42
CA SER A 62 -9.72 24.80 -0.42
C SER A 62 -10.78 24.56 -1.50
N GLN A 63 -10.44 23.79 -2.54
CA GLN A 63 -11.34 23.41 -3.64
C GLN A 63 -12.18 22.16 -3.36
N LEU A 64 -12.07 21.58 -2.16
CA LEU A 64 -12.88 20.43 -1.76
C LEU A 64 -14.38 20.79 -1.72
N PRO A 65 -15.26 19.83 -2.03
CA PRO A 65 -16.70 20.07 -2.07
C PRO A 65 -17.23 20.51 -0.69
N ARG A 66 -18.27 21.36 -0.68
CA ARG A 66 -18.87 21.88 0.56
C ARG A 66 -19.67 20.82 1.33
N GLY A 67 -20.14 19.77 0.66
CA GLY A 67 -20.95 18.71 1.24
C GLY A 67 -22.39 19.12 1.52
N ASN A 68 -23.23 18.12 1.78
CA ASN A 68 -24.66 18.28 2.09
C ASN A 68 -24.82 18.48 3.59
N THR A 69 -25.20 19.69 4.00
CA THR A 69 -25.31 20.06 5.40
C THR A 69 -26.76 20.02 5.88
N THR A 70 -27.00 19.30 6.97
CA THR A 70 -28.29 19.20 7.67
C THR A 70 -28.15 19.75 9.08
N TYR A 71 -29.11 20.57 9.49
CA TYR A 71 -29.18 21.15 10.82
C TYR A 71 -30.14 20.36 11.71
N SER A 72 -29.81 20.31 13.00
CA SER A 72 -30.63 19.65 14.01
C SER A 72 -30.42 20.31 15.37
N ARG A 73 -31.29 20.01 16.32
CA ARG A 73 -31.13 20.48 17.70
C ARG A 73 -29.93 19.79 18.35
N SER A 74 -29.10 20.55 19.07
CA SER A 74 -27.99 20.00 19.85
C SER A 74 -28.50 19.19 21.03
N SER A 75 -27.76 18.15 21.39
CA SER A 75 -28.00 17.36 22.61
C SER A 75 -27.15 17.91 23.77
N GLY A 76 -27.63 17.82 25.01
CA GLY A 76 -26.84 18.14 26.20
C GLY A 76 -27.61 18.91 27.29
N PRO A 77 -26.91 19.41 28.33
CA PRO A 77 -27.50 20.22 29.39
C PRO A 77 -28.32 21.39 28.81
N GLY A 78 -29.60 21.41 29.15
CA GLY A 78 -30.63 22.14 28.41
C GLY A 78 -30.96 23.54 28.94
N GLY A 79 -31.54 24.33 28.04
CA GLY A 79 -32.10 25.67 28.25
C GLY A 79 -32.88 26.12 27.00
N GLN A 80 -33.45 27.33 27.01
CA GLN A 80 -34.29 27.84 25.90
C GLN A 80 -33.61 27.73 24.53
N HIS A 81 -32.30 28.00 24.46
CA HIS A 81 -31.54 27.99 23.21
C HIS A 81 -31.39 26.57 22.61
N VAL A 82 -31.10 25.56 23.45
CA VAL A 82 -30.89 24.17 23.00
C VAL A 82 -32.18 23.57 22.42
N ASN A 83 -33.33 23.90 23.00
CA ASN A 83 -34.62 23.36 22.59
C ASN A 83 -35.20 24.04 21.34
N LYS A 84 -34.86 25.32 21.11
CA LYS A 84 -35.47 26.13 20.05
C LYS A 84 -34.58 26.29 18.81
N THR A 85 -33.27 26.18 18.95
CA THR A 85 -32.33 26.48 17.85
C THR A 85 -31.67 25.22 17.31
N GLU A 86 -31.67 25.07 15.98
CA GLU A 86 -30.97 23.99 15.29
C GLU A 86 -29.48 24.32 15.10
N THR A 87 -28.71 24.10 16.16
CA THR A 87 -27.29 24.43 16.21
C THR A 87 -26.37 23.28 15.83
N LYS A 88 -26.80 22.03 16.00
CA LYS A 88 -26.01 20.85 15.63
C LYS A 88 -25.97 20.73 14.12
N VAL A 89 -24.77 20.62 13.60
CA VAL A 89 -24.53 20.54 12.15
C VAL A 89 -24.00 19.17 11.82
N THR A 90 -24.66 18.50 10.89
CA THR A 90 -24.21 17.25 10.29
C THR A 90 -23.92 17.52 8.81
N THR A 91 -22.70 17.26 8.37
CA THR A 91 -22.32 17.45 6.96
C THR A 91 -21.88 16.12 6.38
N ALA A 92 -22.58 15.69 5.33
CA ALA A 92 -22.25 14.50 4.57
C ALA A 92 -21.54 14.89 3.27
N TYR A 93 -20.36 14.35 3.03
CA TYR A 93 -19.58 14.55 1.81
C TYR A 93 -19.69 13.29 0.95
N PRO A 94 -20.44 13.31 -0.17
CA PRO A 94 -20.54 12.16 -1.05
C PRO A 94 -19.16 11.74 -1.53
N VAL A 95 -18.83 10.45 -1.39
CA VAL A 95 -17.51 9.93 -1.76
C VAL A 95 -17.25 10.20 -3.25
N ARG A 96 -18.24 9.99 -4.12
CA ARG A 96 -18.11 10.28 -5.57
C ARG A 96 -17.60 11.71 -5.85
N GLU A 97 -18.19 12.72 -5.21
CA GLU A 97 -17.79 14.12 -5.42
C GLU A 97 -16.41 14.39 -4.85
N LEU A 98 -16.12 13.83 -3.67
CA LEU A 98 -14.84 13.98 -3.01
C LEU A 98 -13.71 13.34 -3.83
N LEU A 99 -13.88 12.10 -4.30
CA LEU A 99 -12.89 11.36 -5.10
C LEU A 99 -12.58 12.05 -6.44
N SER A 100 -13.53 12.83 -7.00
CA SER A 100 -13.29 13.61 -8.22
C SER A 100 -12.23 14.70 -8.07
N LYS A 101 -11.95 15.12 -6.82
CA LYS A 101 -10.97 16.16 -6.47
C LYS A 101 -9.73 15.59 -5.79
N LEU A 102 -9.72 14.31 -5.44
CA LEU A 102 -8.63 13.66 -4.72
C LEU A 102 -7.80 12.77 -5.65
N PRO A 103 -6.48 12.67 -5.41
CA PRO A 103 -5.60 11.71 -6.10
C PRO A 103 -6.07 10.27 -5.92
N LYS A 104 -5.88 9.43 -6.96
CA LYS A 104 -6.33 8.02 -6.99
C LYS A 104 -5.82 7.19 -5.81
N LEU A 105 -4.59 7.45 -5.36
CA LEU A 105 -4.00 6.75 -4.21
C LEU A 105 -4.82 6.87 -2.93
N LEU A 106 -5.52 7.99 -2.74
CA LEU A 106 -6.28 8.22 -1.52
C LEU A 106 -7.66 7.56 -1.56
N HIS A 107 -8.14 7.12 -2.73
CA HIS A 107 -9.53 6.71 -2.92
C HIS A 107 -9.93 5.55 -2.02
N GLN A 108 -9.07 4.54 -1.92
CA GLN A 108 -9.29 3.38 -1.08
C GLN A 108 -9.31 3.77 0.41
N SER A 109 -8.33 4.56 0.83
CA SER A 109 -8.15 4.96 2.23
C SER A 109 -9.24 5.92 2.74
N ILE A 110 -9.89 6.67 1.85
CA ILE A 110 -11.09 7.46 2.18
C ILE A 110 -12.25 6.55 2.60
N ARG A 111 -12.46 5.43 1.89
CA ARG A 111 -13.51 4.46 2.21
C ARG A 111 -13.20 3.67 3.50
N GLU A 112 -11.93 3.55 3.85
CA GLU A 112 -11.46 2.93 5.10
C GLU A 112 -11.47 3.89 6.31
N SER A 113 -11.78 5.16 6.08
CA SER A 113 -11.77 6.17 7.14
C SER A 113 -12.87 5.93 8.19
N ARG A 114 -12.62 6.38 9.42
CA ARG A 114 -13.59 6.24 10.52
C ARG A 114 -14.92 6.94 10.26
N TYR A 115 -14.92 7.98 9.44
CA TYR A 115 -16.08 8.82 9.17
C TYR A 115 -16.90 8.34 7.96
N TYR A 116 -16.46 7.26 7.31
CA TYR A 116 -17.19 6.67 6.20
C TYR A 116 -18.49 6.03 6.66
N THR A 117 -19.56 6.33 5.93
CA THR A 117 -20.90 5.76 6.11
C THR A 117 -21.26 4.97 4.86
N GLU A 118 -21.28 3.64 4.97
CA GLU A 118 -21.52 2.72 3.85
C GLU A 118 -22.89 2.94 3.19
N LYS A 119 -23.94 3.10 4.02
CA LYS A 119 -25.33 3.25 3.54
C LYS A 119 -25.54 4.43 2.57
N SER A 120 -24.83 5.53 2.80
CA SER A 120 -24.95 6.76 2.00
C SER A 120 -23.77 7.02 1.09
N ASP A 121 -22.78 6.11 1.04
CA ASP A 121 -21.49 6.27 0.38
C ASP A 121 -20.89 7.69 0.58
N SER A 122 -20.77 8.11 1.84
CA SER A 122 -20.36 9.48 2.21
C SER A 122 -19.48 9.52 3.45
N LEU A 123 -18.61 10.53 3.55
CA LEU A 123 -17.97 10.89 4.81
C LEU A 123 -18.88 11.80 5.62
N THR A 124 -19.21 11.42 6.85
CA THR A 124 -20.16 12.16 7.68
C THR A 124 -19.47 12.76 8.91
N PHE A 125 -19.54 14.09 9.02
CA PHE A 125 -18.97 14.84 10.15
C PHE A 125 -20.07 15.58 10.92
N HIS A 126 -19.84 15.73 12.22
CA HIS A 126 -20.80 16.35 13.13
C HIS A 126 -20.10 17.32 14.08
N SER A 127 -20.72 18.46 14.33
CA SER A 127 -20.25 19.46 15.28
C SER A 127 -21.43 20.15 15.97
N GLN A 128 -21.30 20.34 17.28
CA GLN A 128 -22.29 21.03 18.13
C GLN A 128 -21.61 21.82 19.26
N ASP A 129 -20.33 22.18 19.08
CA ASP A 129 -19.50 22.75 20.14
C ASP A 129 -19.84 24.23 20.43
N SER A 130 -20.38 24.93 19.44
CA SER A 130 -20.80 26.33 19.54
C SER A 130 -22.32 26.51 19.51
N ARG A 131 -22.79 27.65 20.03
CA ARG A 131 -24.18 28.12 19.88
C ARG A 131 -24.49 28.62 18.46
N SER A 132 -23.47 28.87 17.63
CA SER A 132 -23.65 29.33 16.24
C SER A 132 -23.60 28.16 15.25
N ARG A 133 -24.65 28.05 14.43
CA ARG A 133 -24.71 27.06 13.33
C ARG A 133 -23.57 27.25 12.33
N ASP A 134 -23.18 28.49 12.04
CA ASP A 134 -22.14 28.79 11.04
C ASP A 134 -20.76 28.43 11.56
N ALA A 135 -20.52 28.63 12.86
CA ALA A 135 -19.30 28.19 13.52
C ALA A 135 -19.17 26.65 13.46
N ASN A 136 -20.26 25.94 13.76
CA ASN A 136 -20.28 24.47 13.72
C ASN A 136 -20.12 23.93 12.29
N ALA A 137 -20.69 24.58 11.28
CA ALA A 137 -20.50 24.20 9.87
C ALA A 137 -19.03 24.38 9.42
N LYS A 138 -18.40 25.49 9.80
CA LYS A 138 -16.96 25.72 9.55
C LYS A 138 -16.09 24.68 10.26
N ASP A 139 -16.49 24.27 11.46
CA ASP A 139 -15.78 23.24 12.22
C ASP A 139 -15.87 21.86 11.56
N ASN A 140 -17.04 21.45 11.04
CA ASN A 140 -17.16 20.23 10.23
C ASN A 140 -16.24 20.24 9.02
N TYR A 141 -16.16 21.38 8.31
CA TYR A 141 -15.26 21.51 7.16
C TYR A 141 -13.79 21.35 7.56
N ARG A 142 -13.38 21.91 8.71
CA ARG A 142 -12.03 21.73 9.25
C ARG A 142 -11.75 20.27 9.64
N LYS A 143 -12.72 19.58 10.26
CA LYS A 143 -12.62 18.16 10.59
C LYS A 143 -12.43 17.31 9.33
N MET A 144 -13.17 17.61 8.26
CA MET A 144 -13.02 16.95 6.97
C MET A 144 -11.62 17.17 6.39
N ILE A 145 -11.12 18.41 6.32
CA ILE A 145 -9.75 18.69 5.83
C ILE A 145 -8.72 17.92 6.67
N LYS A 146 -8.85 17.96 8.00
CA LYS A 146 -7.91 17.30 8.90
C LYS A 146 -7.85 15.79 8.67
N GLU A 147 -9.00 15.16 8.43
CA GLU A 147 -9.03 13.72 8.13
C GLU A 147 -8.38 13.42 6.77
N VAL A 148 -8.64 14.23 5.74
CA VAL A 148 -7.98 14.07 4.43
C VAL A 148 -6.46 14.21 4.56
N CYS A 149 -5.97 15.20 5.32
CA CYS A 149 -4.53 15.35 5.58
C CYS A 149 -3.94 14.15 6.32
N ARG A 150 -4.64 13.66 7.35
CA ARG A 150 -4.23 12.47 8.11
C ARG A 150 -4.12 11.24 7.22
N ILE A 151 -5.08 11.06 6.31
CA ILE A 151 -5.07 9.95 5.34
C ILE A 151 -3.90 10.09 4.38
N TYR A 152 -3.65 11.29 3.86
CA TYR A 152 -2.50 11.57 3.01
C TYR A 152 -1.18 11.22 3.70
N GLU A 153 -0.97 11.67 4.94
CA GLU A 153 0.25 11.39 5.72
C GLU A 153 0.46 9.90 5.99
N HIS A 154 -0.63 9.12 6.08
CA HIS A 154 -0.57 7.68 6.29
C HIS A 154 -0.28 6.91 5.00
N VAL A 155 -0.86 7.34 3.87
CA VAL A 155 -0.78 6.64 2.59
C VAL A 155 0.48 6.99 1.81
N VAL A 156 0.91 8.25 1.86
CA VAL A 156 2.03 8.75 1.05
C VAL A 156 3.29 8.80 1.90
N PRO A 157 4.28 7.92 1.64
CA PRO A 157 5.54 7.96 2.34
C PRO A 157 6.26 9.28 2.04
N ASN A 158 6.82 9.89 3.08
CA ASN A 158 7.64 11.09 2.96
C ASN A 158 8.83 10.83 2.04
N GLU A 159 9.15 11.83 1.20
CA GLU A 159 10.30 11.75 0.33
C GLU A 159 11.59 11.59 1.13
N THR A 160 12.41 10.62 0.72
CA THR A 160 13.74 10.48 1.30
C THR A 160 14.58 11.69 0.88
N SER A 161 15.07 12.46 1.85
CA SER A 161 15.89 13.63 1.57
C SER A 161 17.13 13.27 0.75
N LYS A 162 17.57 14.16 -0.15
CA LYS A 162 18.74 13.95 -1.03
C LYS A 162 19.98 13.50 -0.25
N ALA A 163 20.23 14.11 0.91
CA ALA A 163 21.32 13.74 1.81
C ALA A 163 21.22 12.29 2.34
N LYS A 164 20.01 11.81 2.65
CA LYS A 164 19.80 10.41 3.07
C LYS A 164 20.03 9.44 1.89
N VAL A 165 19.60 9.81 0.68
CA VAL A 165 19.85 9.02 -0.53
C VAL A 165 21.35 8.89 -0.81
N GLU A 166 22.09 9.99 -0.75
CA GLU A 166 23.56 9.99 -0.94
C GLU A 166 24.26 9.14 0.12
N LYS A 167 23.94 9.36 1.40
CA LYS A 167 24.48 8.54 2.50
C LYS A 167 24.17 7.05 2.33
N HIS A 168 22.98 6.71 1.84
CA HIS A 168 22.62 5.33 1.55
C HIS A 168 23.50 4.74 0.43
N LYS A 169 23.72 5.49 -0.66
CA LYS A 169 24.62 5.08 -1.75
C LYS A 169 26.05 4.84 -1.25
N GLU A 170 26.59 5.74 -0.44
CA GLU A 170 27.92 5.58 0.17
C GLU A 170 28.02 4.34 1.07
N ASN A 171 26.98 4.07 1.86
CA ASN A 171 26.95 2.89 2.72
C ASN A 171 26.90 1.61 1.88
N MET A 172 26.17 1.60 0.77
CA MET A 172 26.12 0.47 -0.16
C MET A 172 27.48 0.20 -0.82
N THR A 173 28.20 1.24 -1.26
CA THR A 173 29.55 1.06 -1.83
C THR A 173 30.54 0.53 -0.80
N LYS A 174 30.56 1.11 0.41
CA LYS A 174 31.40 0.64 1.53
C LYS A 174 31.10 -0.82 1.91
N ALA A 175 29.82 -1.20 1.98
CA ALA A 175 29.41 -2.57 2.30
C ALA A 175 29.86 -3.56 1.20
N ASN A 176 29.73 -3.18 -0.07
CA ASN A 176 30.17 -4.00 -1.19
C ASN A 176 31.70 -4.17 -1.20
N ASP A 177 32.45 -3.10 -0.97
CA ASP A 177 33.92 -3.14 -0.90
C ASP A 177 34.40 -4.05 0.22
N TRP A 178 33.77 -3.95 1.40
CA TRP A 178 34.07 -4.83 2.53
C TRP A 178 33.78 -6.29 2.20
N ARG A 179 32.63 -6.58 1.57
CA ARG A 179 32.25 -7.92 1.11
C ARG A 179 33.27 -8.49 0.12
N VAL A 180 33.72 -7.70 -0.86
CA VAL A 180 34.74 -8.11 -1.84
C VAL A 180 36.08 -8.39 -1.16
N LYS A 181 36.54 -7.50 -0.27
CA LYS A 181 37.78 -7.69 0.50
C LYS A 181 37.73 -8.96 1.36
N MET A 182 36.62 -9.21 2.06
CA MET A 182 36.43 -10.42 2.85
C MET A 182 36.46 -11.68 1.98
N LYS A 183 35.74 -11.68 0.84
CA LYS A 183 35.75 -12.82 -0.09
C LYS A 183 37.14 -13.09 -0.64
N ARG A 184 37.89 -12.05 -1.00
CA ARG A 184 39.30 -12.15 -1.45
C ARG A 184 40.18 -12.74 -0.34
N ARG A 185 40.05 -12.27 0.90
CA ARG A 185 40.80 -12.80 2.05
C ARG A 185 40.55 -14.29 2.28
N ILE A 186 39.29 -14.72 2.21
CA ILE A 186 38.91 -16.13 2.34
C ILE A 186 39.47 -16.95 1.18
N SER A 187 39.41 -16.43 -0.04
CA SER A 187 39.97 -17.09 -1.23
C SER A 187 41.48 -17.31 -1.10
N ASN A 188 42.23 -16.27 -0.74
CA ASN A 188 43.69 -16.35 -0.56
C ASN A 188 44.04 -17.38 0.51
N LYS A 189 43.37 -17.34 1.67
CA LYS A 189 43.55 -18.33 2.75
C LYS A 189 43.29 -19.77 2.29
N LYS A 190 42.34 -20.00 1.38
CA LYS A 190 42.09 -21.33 0.80
C LYS A 190 43.20 -21.74 -0.17
N SER A 191 43.63 -20.83 -1.04
CA SER A 191 44.73 -21.08 -1.99
C SER A 191 46.02 -21.47 -1.26
N GLU A 192 46.36 -20.78 -0.18
CA GLU A 192 47.53 -21.07 0.66
C GLU A 192 47.48 -22.48 1.28
N ARG A 193 46.28 -22.99 1.59
CA ARG A 193 46.09 -24.34 2.14
C ARG A 193 46.23 -25.42 1.09
N THR A 194 45.76 -25.17 -0.13
CA THR A 194 45.78 -26.16 -1.23
C THR A 194 47.13 -26.24 -1.92
N GLY A 195 47.88 -25.13 -2.01
CA GLY A 195 49.20 -25.07 -2.65
C GLY A 195 50.31 -25.88 -1.95
N ARG A 196 50.05 -26.47 -0.79
CA ARG A 196 50.99 -27.34 -0.06
C ARG A 196 50.76 -28.84 -0.29
N ILE A 197 49.69 -29.20 -1.00
CA ILE A 197 49.37 -30.59 -1.38
C ILE A 197 49.57 -30.71 -2.90
N GLY A 198 50.84 -30.73 -3.31
CA GLY A 198 51.28 -31.08 -4.65
C GLY A 198 52.53 -31.92 -4.52
N TYR A 199 52.39 -33.22 -4.77
CA TYR A 199 53.49 -34.16 -4.99
C TYR A 199 54.14 -33.90 -6.35
#